data_AF-A0A5A7RWY4-F1
#
_entry.id   AF-A0A5A7RWY4-F1
#
_cell.length_a   1.000
_cell.length_b   1.000
_cell.length_c   1.000
_cell.angle_alpha   90.00
_cell.angle_beta   90.00
_cell.angle_gamma   90.00
#
_symmetry.space_group_name_H-M   'P 1'
#
loop_
_entity.id
_entity.type
_entity.pdbx_description
1 polymer ?
#
loop_
_entity_poly.entity_id
_entity_poly.type
_entity_poly.pdbx_seq_one_letter_code
_entity_poly.pdbx_strand_id
1 'polypeptide(L)'
;MKLKILVVQPRIRYNVSYIDRLLSRFSISPPFTLQQIEALTPEKHVVDIVDENRSKIKFSREYDLVGITCFTSNAFRAYEIVDEFRKRSVKVVLGGYHFSALPKEAKQHADAVLIGEAEEIWNQVLKDAENDALKNFYIGKPVEDIPYPKRRNFSLTASVQATRGCPNGCEFCALSKMEGGKYRKRKIEKIIEEISQIKQKAIIFYDASLTIDISFTKELFNRMNELNKKFACFGNANMLKDEKFLEIAREDACKMYKFLFSFLGND
;
A
#
# COMPACT_ATOMS: atom_id res chain seq x y z
N MET A 1 25.96 9.20 -3.82
CA MET A 1 25.46 10.55 -3.45
C MET A 1 24.33 10.42 -2.44
N LYS A 2 24.15 11.37 -1.51
CA LYS A 2 22.99 11.39 -0.61
C LYS A 2 21.83 12.08 -1.31
N LEU A 3 20.70 11.38 -1.45
CA LEU A 3 19.47 11.93 -2.04
C LEU A 3 18.50 12.41 -0.95
N LYS A 4 17.84 13.54 -1.20
CA LYS A 4 16.61 13.99 -0.54
C LYS A 4 15.43 13.53 -1.39
N ILE A 5 14.66 12.60 -0.86
CA ILE A 5 13.58 11.92 -1.58
C ILE A 5 12.24 12.33 -0.97
N LEU A 6 11.28 12.68 -1.82
CA LEU A 6 9.88 12.83 -1.41
C LEU A 6 9.08 11.65 -1.95
N VAL A 7 8.30 10.97 -1.11
CA VAL A 7 7.34 9.95 -1.55
C VAL A 7 5.92 10.45 -1.30
N VAL A 8 5.10 10.50 -2.35
CA VAL A 8 3.77 11.11 -2.32
C VAL A 8 2.68 10.10 -2.63
N GLN A 9 1.61 10.13 -1.83
CA GLN A 9 0.32 9.58 -2.20
C GLN A 9 -0.65 10.74 -2.50
N PRO A 10 -1.10 10.91 -3.76
CA PRO A 10 -2.01 11.98 -4.16
C PRO A 10 -3.37 11.87 -3.48
N ARG A 11 -4.03 13.02 -3.27
CA ARG A 11 -5.38 13.03 -2.70
C ARG A 11 -6.39 12.53 -3.72
N ILE A 12 -7.45 11.90 -3.25
CA ILE A 12 -8.56 11.52 -4.13
C ILE A 12 -9.31 12.79 -4.56
N ARG A 13 -9.61 12.87 -5.86
CA ARG A 13 -10.48 13.92 -6.41
C ARG A 13 -11.92 13.45 -6.31
N TYR A 14 -12.62 13.90 -5.28
CA TYR A 14 -14.08 13.92 -5.27
C TYR A 14 -14.58 15.33 -4.97
N ASN A 15 -15.80 15.63 -5.43
CA ASN A 15 -16.68 16.60 -4.77
C ASN A 15 -17.11 16.04 -3.40
N VAL A 16 -16.14 15.72 -2.55
CA VAL A 16 -16.40 15.37 -1.15
C VAL A 16 -16.72 16.65 -0.42
N SER A 17 -17.78 16.62 0.39
CA SER A 17 -18.16 17.75 1.21
C SER A 17 -16.97 18.17 2.10
N TYR A 18 -16.98 19.42 2.57
CA TYR A 18 -15.97 19.87 3.53
C TYR A 18 -15.90 18.96 4.77
N ILE A 19 -17.06 18.41 5.18
CA ILE A 19 -17.19 17.47 6.30
C ILE A 19 -16.47 16.17 6.00
N ASP A 20 -16.70 15.56 4.83
CA ASP A 20 -16.02 14.32 4.43
C ASP A 20 -14.51 14.51 4.35
N ARG A 21 -14.06 15.70 3.93
CA ARG A 21 -12.64 16.06 3.87
C ARG A 21 -12.03 16.26 5.26
N LEU A 22 -12.80 16.76 6.21
CA LEU A 22 -12.38 16.86 7.60
C LEU A 22 -12.31 15.46 8.23
N LEU A 23 -13.32 14.62 7.99
CA LEU A 23 -13.39 13.24 8.47
C LEU A 23 -12.29 12.37 7.84
N SER A 24 -11.91 12.59 6.58
CA SER A 24 -10.84 11.84 5.92
C SER A 24 -9.44 12.18 6.45
N ARG A 25 -9.25 13.31 7.14
CA ARG A 25 -8.01 13.55 7.91
C ARG A 25 -7.90 12.63 9.11
N PHE A 26 -9.04 12.21 9.65
CA PHE A 26 -9.16 11.14 10.62
C PHE A 26 -9.30 9.76 9.96
N SER A 27 -9.06 9.67 8.63
CA SER A 27 -9.14 8.40 7.89
C SER A 27 -8.36 7.32 8.61
N ILE A 28 -9.01 6.17 8.73
CA ILE A 28 -8.55 5.03 9.50
C ILE A 28 -7.46 4.27 8.73
N SER A 29 -7.21 4.51 7.44
CA SER A 29 -6.13 3.79 6.75
C SER A 29 -4.85 4.63 6.68
N PRO A 30 -3.77 4.27 7.40
CA PRO A 30 -2.49 4.92 7.22
C PRO A 30 -1.89 4.59 5.84
N PRO A 31 -0.98 5.44 5.32
CA PRO A 31 -0.38 5.26 4.00
C PRO A 31 0.70 4.17 4.02
N PHE A 32 0.30 2.90 4.04
CA PHE A 32 1.18 1.73 4.17
C PHE A 32 2.31 1.73 3.12
N THR A 33 1.98 1.95 1.84
CA THR A 33 2.99 1.97 0.76
C THR A 33 4.07 3.03 0.97
N LEU A 34 3.72 4.22 1.50
CA LEU A 34 4.73 5.26 1.76
C LEU A 34 5.72 4.83 2.85
N GLN A 35 5.22 4.21 3.92
CA GLN A 35 6.06 3.68 4.99
C GLN A 35 6.92 2.49 4.54
N GLN A 36 6.41 1.70 3.58
CA GLN A 36 7.14 0.60 2.98
C GLN A 36 8.31 1.09 2.14
N ILE A 37 8.09 2.08 1.27
CA ILE A 37 9.18 2.70 0.49
C ILE A 37 10.21 3.36 1.41
N GLU A 38 9.77 4.01 2.49
CA GLU A 38 10.68 4.58 3.48
C GLU A 38 11.55 3.51 4.17
N ALA A 39 10.98 2.34 4.47
CA ALA A 39 11.70 1.21 5.05
C ALA A 39 12.70 0.60 4.06
N LEU A 40 12.34 0.50 2.79
CA LEU A 40 13.22 0.00 1.71
C LEU A 40 14.37 0.95 1.38
N THR A 41 14.25 2.23 1.74
CA THR A 41 15.25 3.24 1.38
C THR A 41 16.47 3.18 2.31
N PRO A 42 17.70 3.04 1.76
CA PRO A 42 18.92 3.01 2.56
C PRO A 42 19.09 4.26 3.44
N GLU A 43 19.61 4.08 4.66
CA GLU A 43 19.72 5.14 5.67
C GLU A 43 20.57 6.35 5.24
N LYS A 44 21.46 6.18 4.25
CA LYS A 44 22.22 7.30 3.68
C LYS A 44 21.32 8.38 3.07
N HIS A 45 20.12 8.05 2.62
CA HIS A 45 19.17 8.98 2.01
C HIS A 45 18.23 9.60 3.06
N VAL A 46 17.68 10.76 2.73
CA VAL A 46 16.63 11.40 3.54
C VAL A 46 15.31 11.21 2.83
N VAL A 47 14.30 10.71 3.56
CA VAL A 47 12.96 10.46 3.00
C VAL A 47 11.92 11.30 3.72
N ASP A 48 11.29 12.19 2.97
CA ASP A 48 10.02 12.81 3.33
C ASP A 48 8.88 11.99 2.71
N ILE A 49 7.80 11.80 3.47
CA ILE A 49 6.59 11.16 2.95
C ILE A 49 5.39 12.08 3.14
N VAL A 50 4.51 12.13 2.14
CA VAL A 50 3.30 12.96 2.14
C VAL A 50 2.12 12.16 1.63
N ASP A 51 1.14 11.93 2.51
CA ASP A 51 -0.22 11.57 2.11
C ASP A 51 -1.02 12.86 1.94
N GLU A 52 -1.31 13.23 0.70
CA GLU A 52 -1.95 14.51 0.36
C GLU A 52 -3.41 14.59 0.88
N ASN A 53 -4.00 13.45 1.29
CA ASN A 53 -5.29 13.46 1.98
C ASN A 53 -5.18 14.05 3.40
N ARG A 54 -3.99 14.03 4.01
CA ARG A 54 -3.73 14.46 5.39
C ARG A 54 -2.98 15.78 5.47
N SER A 55 -1.96 15.97 4.63
CA SER A 55 -1.10 17.15 4.64
C SER A 55 -0.87 17.71 3.24
N LYS A 56 -0.45 18.98 3.14
CA LYS A 56 -0.16 19.60 1.86
C LYS A 56 1.27 19.28 1.42
N ILE A 57 1.45 19.04 0.12
CA ILE A 57 2.77 18.95 -0.50
C ILE A 57 3.41 20.34 -0.49
N LYS A 58 4.67 20.41 -0.05
CA LYS A 58 5.46 21.64 -0.04
C LYS A 58 6.36 21.68 -1.27
N PHE A 59 5.82 22.14 -2.40
CA PHE A 59 6.54 22.23 -3.68
C PHE A 59 7.74 23.18 -3.69
N SER A 60 7.88 24.02 -2.65
CA SER A 60 9.03 24.93 -2.48
C SER A 60 10.26 24.25 -1.87
N ARG A 61 10.14 23.01 -1.38
CA ARG A 61 11.29 22.27 -0.84
C ARG A 61 12.10 21.66 -1.98
N GLU A 62 13.41 21.64 -1.80
CA GLU A 62 14.35 21.00 -2.71
C GLU A 62 14.41 19.50 -2.46
N TYR A 63 14.10 18.73 -3.50
CA TYR A 63 14.20 17.28 -3.54
C TYR A 63 15.02 16.88 -4.77
N ASP A 64 15.83 15.83 -4.63
CA ASP A 64 16.60 15.26 -5.74
C ASP A 64 15.77 14.25 -6.54
N LEU A 65 14.80 13.62 -5.87
CA LEU A 65 13.94 12.59 -6.43
C LEU A 65 12.54 12.64 -5.79
N VAL A 66 11.50 12.50 -6.60
CA VAL A 66 10.12 12.36 -6.13
C VAL A 66 9.56 11.01 -6.57
N GLY A 67 9.20 10.16 -5.62
CA GLY A 67 8.40 8.96 -5.86
C GLY A 67 6.92 9.26 -5.69
N ILE A 68 6.07 8.84 -6.63
CA ILE A 68 4.61 8.98 -6.49
C ILE A 68 3.95 7.63 -6.64
N THR A 69 3.11 7.27 -5.66
CA THR A 69 2.27 6.08 -5.71
C THR A 69 0.80 6.44 -5.81
N CYS A 70 0.05 5.78 -6.70
CA CYS A 70 -1.36 6.09 -6.89
C CYS A 70 -2.23 4.90 -7.35
N PHE A 71 -3.53 5.02 -7.04
CA PHE A 71 -4.61 4.25 -7.65
C PHE A 71 -5.15 5.00 -8.86
N THR A 72 -5.95 4.35 -9.71
CA THR A 72 -6.53 5.02 -10.88
C THR A 72 -7.40 6.23 -10.50
N SER A 73 -8.08 6.19 -9.34
CA SER A 73 -8.94 7.28 -8.85
C SER A 73 -8.20 8.57 -8.51
N ASN A 74 -6.88 8.53 -8.33
CA ASN A 74 -6.07 9.73 -8.05
C ASN A 74 -4.97 9.97 -9.09
N ALA A 75 -5.01 9.29 -10.23
CA ALA A 75 -4.05 9.42 -11.33
C ALA A 75 -3.94 10.86 -11.88
N PHE A 76 -5.07 11.51 -12.16
CA PHE A 76 -5.05 12.90 -12.65
C PHE A 76 -4.35 13.85 -11.67
N ARG A 77 -4.59 13.69 -10.37
CA ARG A 77 -3.90 14.50 -9.35
C ARG A 77 -2.41 14.15 -9.29
N ALA A 78 -2.06 12.88 -9.49
CA ALA A 78 -0.67 12.46 -9.58
C ALA A 78 0.06 13.19 -10.71
N TYR A 79 -0.51 13.23 -11.92
CA TYR A 79 0.10 13.93 -13.06
C TYR A 79 0.28 15.43 -12.83
N GLU A 80 -0.66 16.11 -12.17
CA GLU A 80 -0.45 17.51 -11.78
C GLU A 80 0.73 17.71 -10.82
N ILE A 81 0.92 16.78 -9.89
CA ILE A 81 2.05 16.81 -8.96
C ILE A 81 3.36 16.58 -9.74
N VAL A 82 3.36 15.66 -10.71
CA VAL A 82 4.48 15.41 -11.61
C VAL A 82 4.86 16.68 -12.36
N ASP A 83 3.89 17.33 -13.01
CA ASP A 83 4.12 18.53 -13.81
C ASP A 83 4.72 19.65 -12.97
N GLU A 84 4.26 19.83 -11.72
CA GLU A 84 4.83 20.81 -10.80
C GLU A 84 6.30 20.50 -10.44
N PHE A 85 6.65 19.25 -10.14
CA PHE A 85 8.04 18.92 -9.84
C PHE A 85 8.95 18.99 -11.06
N ARG A 86 8.44 18.63 -12.25
CA ARG A 86 9.21 18.73 -13.50
C ARG A 86 9.49 20.15 -13.93
N LYS A 87 8.58 21.11 -13.69
CA LYS A 87 8.86 22.56 -13.87
C LYS A 87 10.06 23.04 -13.05
N ARG A 88 10.44 22.30 -12.01
CA ARG A 88 11.56 22.58 -11.11
C ARG A 88 12.77 21.68 -11.40
N SER A 89 12.77 20.96 -12.52
CA SER A 89 13.83 20.02 -12.94
C SER A 89 14.12 18.91 -11.92
N VAL A 90 13.12 18.52 -11.11
CA VAL A 90 13.25 17.42 -10.16
C VAL A 90 12.88 16.11 -10.85
N LYS A 91 13.70 15.06 -10.66
CA LYS A 91 13.45 13.72 -11.20
C LYS A 91 12.22 13.09 -10.53
N VAL A 92 11.38 12.46 -11.32
CA VAL A 92 10.14 11.82 -10.85
C VAL A 92 10.10 10.34 -11.25
N VAL A 93 9.79 9.49 -10.26
CA VAL A 93 9.56 8.06 -10.44
C VAL A 93 8.12 7.74 -10.06
N LEU A 94 7.39 7.08 -10.96
CA LEU A 94 6.00 6.69 -10.75
C LEU A 94 5.90 5.20 -10.43
N GLY A 95 5.15 4.83 -9.39
CA GLY A 95 4.88 3.43 -9.02
C GLY A 95 3.48 3.17 -8.46
N GLY A 96 3.12 1.91 -8.23
CA GLY A 96 1.79 1.54 -7.74
C GLY A 96 0.80 1.18 -8.85
N TYR A 97 -0.46 0.96 -8.47
CA TYR A 97 -1.42 0.23 -9.30
C TYR A 97 -1.69 0.90 -10.65
N HIS A 98 -1.98 2.20 -10.68
CA HIS A 98 -2.33 2.85 -11.95
C HIS A 98 -1.16 2.84 -12.94
N PHE A 99 0.04 3.21 -12.48
CA PHE A 99 1.21 3.30 -13.34
C PHE A 99 1.75 1.93 -13.76
N SER A 100 1.52 0.89 -12.98
CA SER A 100 1.79 -0.50 -13.39
C SER A 100 0.79 -0.98 -14.45
N ALA A 101 -0.45 -0.51 -14.43
CA ALA A 101 -1.48 -0.87 -15.42
C ALA A 101 -1.30 -0.11 -16.75
N LEU A 102 -0.89 1.16 -16.69
CA LEU A 102 -0.70 2.04 -17.85
C LEU A 102 0.72 2.64 -17.89
N PRO A 103 1.78 1.81 -17.99
CA PRO A 103 3.15 2.28 -17.86
C PRO A 103 3.59 3.20 -19.01
N LYS A 104 3.10 2.96 -20.22
CA LYS A 104 3.40 3.80 -21.39
C LYS A 104 2.79 5.19 -21.28
N GLU A 105 1.60 5.31 -20.69
CA GLU A 105 1.00 6.61 -20.36
C GLU A 105 1.82 7.31 -19.29
N ALA A 106 2.04 6.63 -18.16
CA ALA A 106 2.83 7.17 -17.04
C ALA A 106 4.22 7.68 -17.46
N LYS A 107 4.91 6.97 -18.36
CA LYS A 107 6.25 7.34 -18.81
C LYS A 107 6.31 8.64 -19.61
N GLN A 108 5.21 9.07 -20.23
CA GLN A 108 5.14 10.37 -20.92
C GLN A 108 5.29 11.53 -19.92
N HIS A 109 4.86 11.31 -18.67
CA HIS A 109 4.85 12.33 -17.64
C HIS A 109 6.09 12.32 -16.75
N ALA A 110 6.79 11.20 -16.57
CA ALA A 110 7.87 11.07 -15.59
C ALA A 110 9.19 10.53 -16.16
N ASP A 111 10.27 10.63 -15.39
CA ASP A 111 11.59 10.13 -15.78
C ASP A 111 11.63 8.60 -15.82
N ALA A 112 11.01 7.95 -14.83
CA ALA A 112 10.93 6.49 -14.75
C ALA A 112 9.59 5.99 -14.25
N VAL A 113 9.25 4.75 -14.60
CA VAL A 113 8.07 4.03 -14.10
C VAL A 113 8.51 2.69 -13.48
N LEU A 114 8.15 2.47 -12.22
CA LEU A 114 8.30 1.21 -11.51
C LEU A 114 6.99 0.42 -11.64
N ILE A 115 7.09 -0.74 -12.30
CA ILE A 115 5.98 -1.64 -12.58
C ILE A 115 6.07 -2.84 -11.64
N GLY A 116 5.01 -3.12 -10.89
CA GLY A 116 4.98 -4.21 -9.91
C GLY A 116 5.51 -3.82 -8.53
N GLU A 117 6.17 -4.76 -7.86
CA GLU A 117 6.60 -4.65 -6.46
C GLU A 117 7.95 -3.96 -6.30
N ALA A 118 8.04 -3.03 -5.36
CA ALA A 118 9.22 -2.17 -5.23
C ALA A 118 10.38 -2.82 -4.47
N GLU A 119 10.12 -3.86 -3.68
CA GLU A 119 11.04 -4.41 -2.68
C GLU A 119 12.41 -4.79 -3.25
N GLU A 120 12.44 -5.47 -4.40
CA GLU A 120 13.69 -5.94 -5.00
C GLU A 120 14.40 -4.86 -5.83
N ILE A 121 13.64 -3.91 -6.41
CA ILE A 121 14.14 -3.01 -7.46
C ILE A 121 14.37 -1.57 -6.99
N TRP A 122 13.77 -1.15 -5.87
CA TRP A 122 13.85 0.24 -5.39
C TRP A 122 15.29 0.72 -5.19
N ASN A 123 16.15 -0.14 -4.64
CA ASN A 123 17.57 0.18 -4.45
C ASN A 123 18.30 0.43 -5.78
N GLN A 124 17.91 -0.25 -6.87
CA GLN A 124 18.47 0.00 -8.19
C GLN A 124 17.99 1.35 -8.75
N VAL A 125 16.71 1.70 -8.56
CA VAL A 125 16.17 3.01 -8.95
C VAL A 125 16.98 4.14 -8.27
N LEU A 126 17.27 4.01 -6.98
CA LEU A 126 18.04 5.01 -6.25
C LEU A 126 19.48 5.12 -6.75
N LYS A 127 20.15 3.98 -7.01
CA LYS A 127 21.51 3.98 -7.59
C LYS A 127 21.54 4.66 -8.96
N ASP A 128 20.56 4.38 -9.80
CA ASP A 128 20.47 4.99 -11.12
C ASP A 128 20.14 6.49 -11.02
N ALA A 129 19.29 6.90 -10.07
CA ALA A 129 19.02 8.31 -9.79
C ALA A 129 20.28 9.07 -9.34
N GLU A 130 21.10 8.48 -8.46
CA GLU A 130 22.39 9.03 -8.00
C GLU A 130 23.38 9.26 -9.14
N ASN A 131 23.32 8.43 -10.19
CA ASN A 131 24.24 8.46 -11.33
C ASN A 131 23.65 9.16 -12.57
N ASP A 132 22.48 9.80 -12.44
CA ASP A 132 21.76 10.41 -13.56
C ASP A 132 21.47 9.44 -14.73
N ALA A 133 21.23 8.18 -14.39
CA ALA A 133 21.09 7.07 -15.33
C ALA A 133 19.74 6.34 -15.16
N LEU A 134 18.68 7.06 -14.78
CA LEU A 134 17.35 6.49 -14.62
C LEU A 134 16.89 5.84 -15.93
N LYS A 135 16.44 4.59 -15.83
CA LYS A 135 15.82 3.86 -16.93
C LYS A 135 14.36 4.28 -17.07
N ASN A 136 13.82 4.14 -18.28
CA ASN A 136 12.41 4.40 -18.52
C ASN A 136 11.50 3.49 -17.68
N PHE A 137 11.86 2.21 -17.56
CA PHE A 137 11.05 1.20 -16.89
C PHE A 137 11.88 0.35 -15.94
N TYR A 138 11.33 0.12 -14.75
CA TYR A 138 11.85 -0.80 -13.75
C TYR A 138 10.79 -1.85 -13.47
N ILE A 139 11.11 -3.14 -13.66
CA ILE A 139 10.17 -4.24 -13.44
C ILE A 139 10.49 -4.88 -12.10
N GLY A 140 9.60 -4.67 -11.14
CA GLY A 140 9.61 -5.27 -9.82
C GLY A 140 8.94 -6.64 -9.83
N LYS A 141 9.58 -7.63 -9.19
CA LYS A 141 9.03 -8.98 -9.09
C LYS A 141 8.33 -9.21 -7.75
N PRO A 142 7.32 -10.09 -7.72
CA PRO A 142 6.70 -10.55 -6.48
C PRO A 142 7.71 -11.06 -5.45
N VAL A 143 7.71 -10.51 -4.24
CA VAL A 143 8.52 -11.01 -3.10
C VAL A 143 7.66 -11.70 -2.04
N GLU A 144 8.24 -12.64 -1.29
CA GLU A 144 7.55 -13.30 -0.18
C GLU A 144 7.86 -12.64 1.17
N ASP A 145 9.07 -12.10 1.33
CA ASP A 145 9.48 -11.36 2.53
C ASP A 145 9.39 -9.86 2.30
N ILE A 146 8.65 -9.18 3.17
CA ILE A 146 8.37 -7.75 3.08
C ILE A 146 8.93 -7.13 4.37
N PRO A 147 9.87 -6.17 4.27
CA PRO A 147 10.45 -5.57 5.47
C PRO A 147 9.40 -4.80 6.25
N TYR A 148 9.58 -4.67 7.57
CA TYR A 148 8.63 -3.94 8.40
C TYR A 148 8.57 -2.46 7.99
N PRO A 149 7.36 -1.89 7.83
CA PRO A 149 7.22 -0.50 7.42
C PRO A 149 7.78 0.44 8.49
N LYS A 150 8.39 1.56 8.07
CA LYS A 150 8.81 2.62 9.01
C LYS A 150 7.56 3.34 9.53
N ARG A 151 7.13 2.95 10.72
CA ARG A 151 5.88 3.45 11.31
C ARG A 151 6.05 4.89 11.79
N ARG A 152 5.33 5.81 11.15
CA ARG A 152 5.08 7.16 11.69
C ARG A 152 3.65 7.27 12.20
N ASN A 153 3.43 8.09 13.24
CA ASN A 153 2.10 8.31 13.82
C ASN A 153 1.22 9.20 12.92
N PHE A 154 0.71 8.65 11.82
CA PHE A 154 -0.22 9.35 10.91
C PHE A 154 -1.69 9.21 11.28
N SER A 155 -2.05 8.18 12.05
CA SER A 155 -3.43 7.76 12.29
C SER A 155 -3.57 7.10 13.67
N LEU A 156 -4.82 6.98 14.13
CA LEU A 156 -5.22 6.21 15.31
C LEU A 156 -5.05 4.69 15.13
N THR A 157 -4.72 4.28 13.92
CA THR A 157 -4.58 2.89 13.45
C THR A 157 -3.27 2.69 12.72
N ALA A 158 -2.82 1.43 12.68
CA ALA A 158 -1.68 1.00 11.89
C ALA A 158 -2.12 0.03 10.78
N SER A 159 -1.41 0.02 9.65
CA SER A 159 -1.61 -0.99 8.62
C SER A 159 -0.57 -2.10 8.75
N VAL A 160 -1.00 -3.30 8.41
CA VAL A 160 -0.18 -4.50 8.28
C VAL A 160 -0.62 -5.21 7.01
N GLN A 161 0.29 -5.91 6.36
CA GLN A 161 -0.02 -6.77 5.21
C GLN A 161 0.45 -8.19 5.55
N ALA A 162 -0.45 -9.16 5.65
CA ALA A 162 -0.09 -10.54 5.96
C ALA A 162 0.19 -11.35 4.68
N THR A 163 -0.47 -11.00 3.59
CA THR A 163 -0.51 -11.72 2.33
C THR A 163 -0.53 -10.77 1.13
N ARG A 164 -0.14 -11.30 -0.03
CA ARG A 164 -0.21 -10.63 -1.33
C ARG A 164 -0.72 -11.58 -2.40
N GLY A 165 -1.40 -11.02 -3.40
CA GLY A 165 -1.94 -11.79 -4.52
C GLY A 165 -3.28 -12.45 -4.19
N CYS A 166 -4.07 -12.72 -5.22
CA CYS A 166 -5.39 -13.31 -5.07
C CYS A 166 -5.70 -14.25 -6.25
N PRO A 167 -5.88 -15.56 -6.01
CA PRO A 167 -6.09 -16.55 -7.07
C PRO A 167 -7.49 -16.52 -7.69
N ASN A 168 -8.44 -15.79 -7.10
CA ASN A 168 -9.85 -15.84 -7.52
C ASN A 168 -10.08 -15.34 -8.95
N GLY A 169 -9.21 -14.47 -9.47
CA GLY A 169 -9.25 -14.06 -10.88
C GLY A 169 -10.56 -13.40 -11.32
N CYS A 170 -11.31 -12.78 -10.41
CA CYS A 170 -12.62 -12.21 -10.70
C CYS A 170 -12.55 -11.20 -11.86
N GLU A 171 -13.44 -11.32 -12.84
CA GLU A 171 -13.37 -10.55 -14.10
C GLU A 171 -13.41 -9.03 -13.89
N PHE A 172 -14.14 -8.58 -12.86
CA PHE A 172 -14.26 -7.17 -12.49
C PHE A 172 -13.06 -6.65 -11.68
N CYS A 173 -12.21 -7.54 -11.15
CA CYS A 173 -11.19 -7.19 -10.17
C CYS A 173 -9.83 -6.99 -10.84
N ALA A 174 -9.30 -5.77 -10.76
CA ALA A 174 -7.94 -5.49 -11.21
C ALA A 174 -6.88 -6.13 -10.29
N LEU A 175 -7.15 -6.32 -9.00
CA LEU A 175 -6.13 -6.71 -8.02
C LEU A 175 -5.47 -8.06 -8.34
N SER A 176 -6.22 -9.07 -8.77
CA SER A 176 -5.63 -10.38 -9.13
C SER A 176 -4.60 -10.27 -10.27
N LYS A 177 -4.81 -9.34 -11.23
CA LYS A 177 -3.84 -9.08 -12.30
C LYS A 177 -2.66 -8.25 -11.82
N MET A 178 -2.90 -7.31 -10.89
CA MET A 178 -1.87 -6.38 -10.41
C MET A 178 -0.95 -6.98 -9.34
N GLU A 179 -1.48 -7.76 -8.40
CA GLU A 179 -0.71 -8.39 -7.31
C GLU A 179 -0.27 -9.83 -7.64
N GLY A 180 -0.75 -10.34 -8.77
CA GLY A 180 -0.55 -11.72 -9.21
C GLY A 180 -1.58 -12.70 -8.66
N GLY A 181 -1.74 -13.82 -9.37
CA GLY A 181 -2.68 -14.89 -9.01
C GLY A 181 -2.18 -15.84 -7.91
N LYS A 182 -0.90 -15.77 -7.52
CA LYS A 182 -0.35 -16.62 -6.45
C LYS A 182 -0.65 -15.99 -5.09
N TYR A 183 -1.36 -16.72 -4.22
CA TYR A 183 -1.54 -16.32 -2.82
C TYR A 183 -0.22 -16.54 -2.05
N ARG A 184 0.43 -15.44 -1.67
CA ARG A 184 1.69 -15.45 -0.93
C ARG A 184 1.42 -15.04 0.50
N LYS A 185 1.88 -15.86 1.44
CA LYS A 185 1.68 -15.66 2.88
C LYS A 185 3.02 -15.31 3.52
N ARG A 186 3.06 -14.25 4.32
CA ARG A 186 4.17 -14.04 5.25
C ARG A 186 4.09 -15.06 6.37
N LYS A 187 5.23 -15.34 7.01
CA LYS A 187 5.29 -16.18 8.20
C LYS A 187 4.49 -15.53 9.33
N ILE A 188 3.64 -16.30 10.01
CA ILE A 188 2.80 -15.79 11.11
C ILE A 188 3.67 -15.19 12.21
N GLU A 189 4.83 -15.79 12.51
CA GLU A 189 5.77 -15.29 13.50
C GLU A 189 6.22 -13.87 13.18
N LYS A 190 6.51 -13.59 11.91
CA LYS A 190 6.92 -12.26 11.44
C LYS A 190 5.77 -11.25 11.49
N ILE A 191 4.55 -11.69 11.18
CA ILE A 191 3.35 -10.84 11.28
C ILE A 191 3.10 -10.46 12.75
N ILE A 192 3.15 -11.44 13.66
CA ILE A 192 2.95 -11.23 15.11
C ILE A 192 4.06 -10.38 15.71
N GLU A 193 5.33 -10.63 15.33
CA GLU A 193 6.47 -9.79 15.73
C GLU A 193 6.24 -8.33 15.30
N GLU A 194 5.84 -8.09 14.04
CA GLU A 194 5.54 -6.76 13.52
C GLU A 194 4.39 -6.09 14.29
N ILE A 195 3.31 -6.83 14.59
CA ILE A 195 2.13 -6.32 15.28
C ILE A 195 2.42 -6.02 16.76
N SER A 196 3.28 -6.80 17.41
CA SER A 196 3.68 -6.57 18.81
C SER A 196 4.36 -5.21 19.01
N GLN A 197 5.06 -4.72 17.97
CA GLN A 197 5.76 -3.43 17.97
C GLN A 197 4.84 -2.24 17.65
N ILE A 198 3.60 -2.48 17.23
CA ILE A 198 2.61 -1.43 16.94
C ILE A 198 2.11 -0.82 18.24
N LYS A 199 2.23 0.51 18.39
CA LYS A 199 1.69 1.23 19.56
C LYS A 199 0.17 1.39 19.50
N GLN A 200 -0.40 1.52 18.31
CA GLN A 200 -1.84 1.65 18.08
C GLN A 200 -2.58 0.40 18.60
N LYS A 201 -3.76 0.63 19.19
CA LYS A 201 -4.64 -0.47 19.64
C LYS A 201 -5.44 -1.10 18.52
N ALA A 202 -5.59 -0.39 17.41
CA ALA A 202 -6.36 -0.85 16.26
C ALA A 202 -5.46 -0.95 15.02
N ILE A 203 -5.62 -2.04 14.27
CA ILE A 203 -4.88 -2.28 13.03
C ILE A 203 -5.84 -2.55 11.86
N ILE A 204 -5.36 -2.33 10.64
CA ILE A 204 -6.05 -2.73 9.42
C ILE A 204 -5.11 -3.61 8.61
N PHE A 205 -5.60 -4.78 8.22
CA PHE A 205 -4.96 -5.61 7.21
C PHE A 205 -5.21 -5.01 5.82
N TYR A 206 -4.13 -4.70 5.11
CA TYR A 206 -4.12 -4.04 3.80
C TYR A 206 -4.33 -5.01 2.63
N ASP A 207 -4.50 -6.28 2.97
CA ASP A 207 -4.59 -7.45 2.11
C ASP A 207 -5.84 -7.41 1.21
N ALA A 208 -5.72 -7.92 -0.02
CA ALA A 208 -6.87 -8.07 -0.92
C ALA A 208 -7.93 -9.02 -0.34
N SER A 209 -7.49 -10.10 0.30
CA SER A 209 -8.32 -11.02 1.07
C SER A 209 -7.45 -11.88 1.97
N LEU A 210 -7.77 -11.97 3.27
CA LEU A 210 -7.13 -12.92 4.17
C LEU A 210 -7.73 -14.33 4.07
N THR A 211 -9.02 -14.45 3.73
CA THR A 211 -9.76 -15.72 3.80
C THR A 211 -9.61 -16.60 2.56
N ILE A 212 -8.63 -16.33 1.71
CA ILE A 212 -8.26 -17.26 0.63
C ILE A 212 -7.80 -18.59 1.24
N ASP A 213 -7.06 -18.52 2.34
CA ASP A 213 -6.65 -19.66 3.15
C ASP A 213 -7.23 -19.50 4.56
N ILE A 214 -8.34 -20.18 4.81
CA ILE A 214 -9.05 -20.12 6.10
C ILE A 214 -8.20 -20.69 7.22
N SER A 215 -7.44 -21.77 6.98
CA SER A 215 -6.59 -22.38 7.99
C SER A 215 -5.49 -21.42 8.46
N PHE A 216 -4.80 -20.77 7.53
CA PHE A 216 -3.85 -19.71 7.84
C PHE A 216 -4.49 -18.55 8.61
N THR A 217 -5.69 -18.14 8.20
CA THR A 217 -6.39 -17.02 8.85
C THR A 217 -6.77 -17.36 10.28
N LYS A 218 -7.30 -18.56 10.53
CA LYS A 218 -7.63 -19.06 11.88
C LYS A 218 -6.40 -19.08 12.77
N GLU A 219 -5.27 -19.57 12.25
CA GLU A 219 -4.01 -19.58 13.01
C GLU A 219 -3.53 -18.17 13.34
N LEU A 220 -3.53 -17.26 12.37
CA LEU A 220 -3.16 -15.87 12.58
C LEU A 220 -4.05 -15.19 13.63
N PHE A 221 -5.35 -15.41 13.55
CA PHE A 221 -6.37 -14.84 14.44
C PHE A 221 -6.18 -15.32 15.88
N ASN A 222 -6.01 -16.64 16.08
CA ASN A 222 -5.71 -17.19 17.41
C ASN A 222 -4.45 -16.58 18.03
N ARG A 223 -3.39 -16.37 17.25
CA ARG A 223 -2.14 -15.73 17.72
C ARG A 223 -2.32 -14.24 18.02
N MET A 224 -3.26 -13.57 17.36
CA MET A 224 -3.58 -12.16 17.59
C MET A 224 -4.25 -11.91 18.94
N ASN A 225 -4.93 -12.90 19.52
CA ASN A 225 -5.58 -12.77 20.84
C ASN A 225 -4.61 -12.41 21.95
N GLU A 226 -3.38 -12.91 21.87
CA GLU A 226 -2.31 -12.63 22.84
C GLU A 226 -1.88 -11.16 22.83
N LEU A 227 -2.16 -10.41 21.75
CA LEU A 227 -1.65 -9.05 21.53
C LEU A 227 -2.62 -7.94 21.98
N ASN A 228 -3.85 -8.28 22.38
CA ASN A 228 -4.90 -7.34 22.78
C ASN A 228 -5.09 -6.18 21.75
N LYS A 229 -5.07 -6.51 20.46
CA LYS A 229 -5.26 -5.59 19.34
C LYS A 229 -6.64 -5.77 18.73
N LYS A 230 -7.32 -4.66 18.43
CA LYS A 230 -8.48 -4.67 17.54
C LYS A 230 -8.01 -4.67 16.10
N PHE A 231 -8.70 -5.36 15.20
CA PHE A 231 -8.34 -5.34 13.79
C PHE A 231 -9.52 -5.34 12.84
N ALA A 232 -9.26 -4.93 11.60
CA ALA A 232 -10.17 -5.04 10.48
C ALA A 232 -9.43 -5.66 9.29
N CYS A 233 -10.14 -6.42 8.46
CA CYS A 233 -9.58 -7.06 7.27
C CYS A 233 -10.63 -7.25 6.18
N PHE A 234 -10.16 -7.58 4.98
CA PHE A 234 -10.98 -8.00 3.85
C PHE A 234 -10.98 -9.53 3.76
N GLY A 235 -12.11 -10.08 3.32
CA GLY A 235 -12.16 -11.47 2.91
C GLY A 235 -13.32 -11.76 1.96
N ASN A 236 -13.37 -13.01 1.51
CA ASN A 236 -14.33 -13.49 0.53
C ASN A 236 -15.56 -14.07 1.21
N ALA A 237 -16.73 -13.95 0.56
CA ALA A 237 -18.00 -14.42 1.10
C ALA A 237 -18.05 -15.91 1.42
N ASN A 238 -17.23 -16.75 0.76
CA ASN A 238 -17.17 -18.19 1.02
C ASN A 238 -16.83 -18.53 2.48
N MET A 239 -16.12 -17.63 3.20
CA MET A 239 -15.82 -17.83 4.63
C MET A 239 -17.08 -17.91 5.51
N LEU A 240 -18.20 -17.34 5.05
CA LEU A 240 -19.47 -17.34 5.80
C LEU A 240 -20.06 -18.75 5.99
N LYS A 241 -19.55 -19.73 5.25
CA LYS A 241 -19.95 -21.15 5.37
C LYS A 241 -19.19 -21.89 6.47
N ASP A 242 -18.16 -21.28 7.05
CA ASP A 242 -17.32 -21.90 8.09
C ASP A 242 -17.70 -21.33 9.46
N GLU A 243 -18.62 -21.99 10.16
CA GLU A 243 -19.12 -21.54 11.47
C GLU A 243 -17.98 -21.37 12.50
N LYS A 244 -17.01 -22.30 12.51
CA LYS A 244 -15.84 -22.21 13.39
C LYS A 244 -14.98 -20.98 13.09
N PHE A 245 -14.86 -20.60 11.82
CA PHE A 245 -14.19 -19.35 11.46
C PHE A 245 -14.94 -18.13 12.01
N LEU A 246 -16.28 -18.12 11.91
CA LEU A 246 -17.11 -17.03 12.41
C LEU A 246 -17.05 -16.90 13.93
N GLU A 247 -16.97 -18.02 14.66
CA GLU A 247 -16.74 -18.04 16.10
C GLU A 247 -15.41 -17.40 16.46
N ILE A 248 -14.30 -17.86 15.86
CA ILE A 248 -12.96 -17.30 16.06
C ILE A 248 -12.95 -15.80 15.71
N ALA A 249 -13.52 -15.42 14.57
CA ALA A 249 -13.57 -14.02 14.15
C ALA A 249 -14.41 -13.13 15.09
N ARG A 250 -15.38 -13.69 15.83
CA ARG A 250 -16.20 -12.96 16.81
C ARG A 250 -15.49 -12.82 18.15
N GLU A 251 -14.84 -13.88 18.61
CA GLU A 251 -14.09 -13.91 19.87
C GLU A 251 -12.86 -13.04 19.80
N ASP A 252 -12.14 -13.14 18.68
CA ASP A 252 -10.97 -12.35 18.42
C ASP A 252 -11.42 -10.92 18.18
N ALA A 253 -10.60 -9.95 18.59
CA ALA A 253 -10.96 -8.54 18.57
C ALA A 253 -11.12 -7.92 17.15
N CYS A 254 -11.43 -8.74 16.14
CA CYS A 254 -11.95 -8.32 14.84
C CYS A 254 -13.21 -7.47 15.05
N LYS A 255 -13.13 -6.19 14.67
CA LYS A 255 -14.25 -5.24 14.82
C LYS A 255 -14.93 -4.90 13.51
N MET A 256 -14.33 -5.27 12.38
CA MET A 256 -14.90 -4.98 11.07
C MET A 256 -14.35 -5.93 10.02
N TYR A 257 -15.22 -6.82 9.53
CA TYR A 257 -15.00 -7.57 8.31
C TYR A 257 -15.62 -6.77 7.16
N LYS A 258 -14.79 -6.34 6.20
CA LYS A 258 -15.32 -5.74 4.97
C LYS A 258 -15.52 -6.83 3.94
N PHE A 259 -16.78 -7.18 3.73
CA PHE A 259 -17.20 -8.04 2.63
C PHE A 259 -17.25 -7.22 1.35
N LEU A 260 -16.51 -7.64 0.34
CA LEU A 260 -16.79 -7.22 -1.03
C LEU A 260 -17.84 -8.18 -1.59
N PHE A 261 -19.11 -7.77 -1.51
CA PHE A 261 -20.18 -8.40 -2.28
C PHE A 261 -20.02 -7.97 -3.74
N SER A 262 -19.58 -8.88 -4.59
CA SER A 262 -19.93 -8.82 -6.00
C SER A 262 -21.16 -9.69 -6.18
N PHE A 263 -22.28 -9.09 -6.57
CA PHE A 263 -23.37 -9.85 -7.18
C PHE A 263 -22.79 -10.47 -8.46
N LEU A 264 -22.45 -11.74 -8.41
CA LEU A 264 -22.45 -12.55 -9.61
C LEU A 264 -23.86 -13.11 -9.69
N GLY A 265 -24.62 -12.58 -10.65
CA GLY A 265 -25.85 -13.21 -11.08
C GLY A 265 -25.58 -14.67 -11.42
N ASN A 266 -26.57 -15.49 -11.11
CA ASN A 266 -26.60 -16.93 -11.33
C ASN A 266 -25.92 -17.35 -12.63
N ASP A 267 -25.05 -18.36 -12.52
CA ASP A 267 -25.08 -19.56 -13.36
C ASP A 267 -24.71 -20.77 -12.49
#